data_AF-A0A1F9MLA3-F1
#
_entry.id   AF-A0A1F9MLA3-F1
#
_cell.length_a   1.000
_cell.length_b   1.000
_cell.length_c   1.000
_cell.angle_alpha   90.00
_cell.angle_beta   90.00
_cell.angle_gamma   90.00
#
_symmetry.space_group_name_H-M   'P 1'
#
loop_
_entity.id
_entity.type
_entity.pdbx_description
1 polymer ?
#
loop_
_entity_poly.entity_id
_entity_poly.type
_entity_poly.pdbx_seq_one_letter_code
_entity_poly.pdbx_strand_id
1 'polypeptide(L)'
;MFPPDAFQQLVRNAVMHRTYEGTNAPVKVYWFDDRIEIISPGGPFGAITPLNFGSVGLADYRNPRLADTMKVLGFVQRFGVGIQIAQTALRANGNPAILFDVDSNWVKCTLHLRPGIMAPQKNDELGESGRGGVKRSAKPSAPVNASVNAPVNELQRSLLHLIKEDNRISHDLLAVRLQKNRSTIMRNIRSLKDLGVLKRVGSDKTGHWEILNNDEQ
;
A
#
# COMPACT_ATOMS: atom_id res chain seq x y z
N MET A 1 14.05 10.90 -1.88
CA MET A 1 14.14 10.85 -0.40
C MET A 1 12.74 10.69 0.18
N PHE A 2 12.60 10.00 1.31
CA PHE A 2 11.33 9.82 2.01
C PHE A 2 11.02 11.04 2.90
N PRO A 3 9.74 11.47 3.03
CA PRO A 3 9.36 12.51 3.97
C PRO A 3 9.63 12.06 5.42
N PRO A 4 10.40 12.82 6.22
CA PRO A 4 10.69 12.47 7.61
C PRO A 4 9.42 12.28 8.44
N ASP A 5 8.41 13.13 8.24
CA ASP A 5 7.15 13.07 8.96
C ASP A 5 6.39 11.75 8.72
N ALA A 6 6.36 11.28 7.47
CA ALA A 6 5.72 10.00 7.13
C ALA A 6 6.44 8.82 7.79
N PHE A 7 7.77 8.83 7.76
CA PHE A 7 8.58 7.79 8.39
C PHE A 7 8.41 7.79 9.92
N GLN A 8 8.54 8.95 10.56
CA GLN A 8 8.36 9.08 12.02
C GLN A 8 6.97 8.61 12.44
N GLN A 9 5.92 9.01 11.72
CA GLN A 9 4.55 8.59 12.00
C GLN A 9 4.39 7.07 11.96
N LEU A 10 4.98 6.41 10.96
CA LEU A 10 4.89 4.96 10.79
C LEU A 10 5.68 4.20 11.84
N VAL A 11 6.88 4.68 12.20
CA VAL A 11 7.68 4.08 13.28
C VAL A 11 6.96 4.23 14.63
N ARG A 12 6.40 5.39 14.93
CA ARG A 12 5.62 5.61 16.17
C ARG A 12 4.39 4.71 16.23
N ASN A 13 3.68 4.53 15.11
CA ASN A 13 2.57 3.58 15.02
C ASN A 13 3.04 2.14 15.26
N ALA A 14 4.18 1.74 14.69
CA ALA A 14 4.74 0.40 14.91
C ALA A 14 5.07 0.16 16.39
N VAL A 15 5.65 1.14 17.08
CA VAL A 15 5.92 1.05 18.53
C VAL A 15 4.62 0.98 19.33
N MET A 16 3.67 1.87 19.05
CA MET A 16 2.41 1.96 19.79
C MET A 16 1.55 0.69 19.68
N HIS A 17 1.52 0.06 18.50
CA HIS A 17 0.68 -1.11 18.22
C HIS A 17 1.41 -2.45 18.35
N ARG A 18 2.72 -2.43 18.64
CA ARG A 18 3.52 -3.63 18.91
C ARG A 18 2.89 -4.47 20.01
N THR A 19 2.91 -5.79 19.85
CA THR A 19 2.64 -6.68 20.98
C THR A 19 3.82 -6.68 21.96
N TYR A 20 3.56 -6.31 23.20
CA TYR A 20 4.54 -6.33 24.30
C TYR A 20 4.42 -7.58 25.16
N GLU A 21 3.36 -8.36 24.97
CA GLU A 21 3.12 -9.62 25.65
C GLU A 21 3.42 -10.80 24.70
N GLY A 22 3.94 -11.89 25.26
CA GLY A 22 4.23 -13.13 24.54
C GLY A 22 5.47 -13.10 23.64
N THR A 23 6.08 -11.94 23.38
CA THR A 23 7.31 -11.84 22.60
C THR A 23 8.14 -10.60 22.93
N ASN A 24 9.46 -10.79 22.94
CA ASN A 24 10.45 -9.71 23.06
C ASN A 24 10.99 -9.24 21.70
N ALA A 25 10.42 -9.72 20.59
CA ALA A 25 10.86 -9.30 19.25
C ALA A 25 10.73 -7.77 19.09
N PRO A 26 11.75 -7.04 18.61
CA PRO A 26 11.67 -5.59 18.46
C PRO A 26 10.86 -5.20 17.22
N VAL A 27 10.48 -3.92 17.13
CA VAL A 27 10.14 -3.32 15.82
C VAL A 27 11.41 -3.32 14.97
N LYS A 28 11.34 -3.87 13.77
CA LYS A 28 12.47 -3.93 12.84
C LYS A 28 12.28 -2.89 11.75
N VAL A 29 13.33 -2.14 11.45
CA VAL A 29 13.36 -1.21 10.33
C VAL A 29 14.50 -1.62 9.41
N TYR A 30 14.16 -2.04 8.20
CA TYR A 30 15.11 -2.35 7.14
C TYR A 30 15.13 -1.20 6.15
N TRP A 31 16.33 -0.75 5.82
CA TRP A 31 16.54 0.35 4.88
C TRP A 31 17.26 -0.20 3.66
N PHE A 32 16.57 -0.20 2.53
CA PHE A 32 17.11 -0.62 1.24
C PHE A 32 17.31 0.61 0.35
N ASP A 33 17.99 0.41 -0.78
CA ASP A 33 18.22 1.46 -1.76
C ASP A 33 16.91 1.98 -2.37
N ASP A 34 15.89 1.13 -2.46
CA ASP A 34 14.63 1.39 -3.15
C ASP A 34 13.43 1.58 -2.22
N ARG A 35 13.53 1.10 -0.98
CA ARG A 35 12.40 1.05 -0.05
C ARG A 35 12.83 1.00 1.42
N ILE A 36 11.89 1.33 2.29
CA ILE A 36 11.99 1.10 3.74
C ILE A 36 10.91 0.11 4.13
N GLU A 37 11.30 -0.91 4.90
CA GLU A 37 10.37 -1.88 5.49
C GLU A 37 10.35 -1.73 7.01
N ILE A 38 9.18 -1.50 7.58
CA ILE A 38 8.95 -1.42 9.03
C ILE A 38 8.10 -2.62 9.41
N ILE A 39 8.62 -3.52 10.25
CA ILE A 39 7.94 -4.72 10.72
C ILE A 39 7.69 -4.60 12.21
N SER A 40 6.41 -4.60 12.59
CA SER A 40 5.95 -4.61 13.96
C SER A 40 5.44 -6.01 14.35
N PRO A 41 5.89 -6.58 15.48
CA PRO A 41 5.30 -7.77 16.06
C PRO A 41 3.84 -7.53 16.49
N GLY A 42 3.00 -8.54 16.32
CA GLY A 42 1.57 -8.51 16.56
C GLY A 42 0.78 -8.07 15.34
N GLY A 43 -0.30 -8.78 15.03
CA GLY A 43 -1.20 -8.46 13.92
C GLY A 43 -2.22 -7.36 14.25
N PRO A 44 -3.36 -7.31 13.53
CA PRO A 44 -4.52 -6.54 13.95
C PRO A 44 -5.01 -6.91 15.36
N PHE A 45 -5.72 -5.99 16.04
CA PHE A 45 -6.23 -6.18 17.39
C PHE A 45 -7.66 -5.67 17.52
N GLY A 46 -8.44 -6.34 18.37
CA GLY A 46 -9.81 -5.94 18.69
C GLY A 46 -10.68 -5.82 17.45
N ALA A 47 -11.25 -4.63 17.22
CA ALA A 47 -12.11 -4.37 16.06
C ALA A 47 -11.36 -4.28 14.70
N ILE A 48 -10.03 -4.27 14.71
CA ILE A 48 -9.22 -4.16 13.49
C ILE A 48 -9.02 -5.54 12.89
N THR A 49 -9.30 -5.66 11.59
CA THR A 49 -9.12 -6.84 10.77
C THR A 49 -8.21 -6.51 9.59
N PRO A 50 -7.60 -7.50 8.92
CA PRO A 50 -6.84 -7.24 7.69
C PRO A 50 -7.65 -6.54 6.60
N LEU A 51 -8.99 -6.67 6.61
CA LEU A 51 -9.88 -6.03 5.63
C LEU A 51 -10.10 -4.54 5.89
N ASN A 52 -10.13 -4.14 7.17
CA ASN A 52 -10.40 -2.75 7.57
C ASN A 52 -9.13 -2.00 8.01
N PHE A 53 -7.97 -2.66 8.02
CA PHE A 53 -6.70 -2.06 8.43
C PHE A 53 -6.39 -0.78 7.64
N GLY A 54 -6.04 0.29 8.35
CA GLY A 54 -5.76 1.60 7.75
C GLY A 54 -7.00 2.41 7.36
N SER A 55 -8.21 1.94 7.68
CA SER A 55 -9.43 2.73 7.53
C SER A 55 -9.43 3.90 8.52
N VAL A 56 -9.81 5.07 8.03
CA VAL A 56 -9.87 6.29 8.84
C VAL A 56 -10.88 6.12 9.97
N GLY A 57 -10.52 6.55 11.18
CA GLY A 57 -11.43 6.52 12.34
C GLY A 57 -11.50 5.19 13.07
N LEU A 58 -10.96 4.10 12.49
CA LEU A 58 -10.90 2.79 13.14
C LEU A 58 -9.51 2.57 13.72
N ALA A 59 -9.41 2.53 15.04
CA ALA A 59 -8.21 2.16 15.76
C ALA A 59 -8.58 1.46 17.06
N ASP A 60 -7.86 0.39 17.37
CA ASP A 60 -7.93 -0.30 18.65
C ASP A 60 -6.51 -0.47 19.21
N TYR A 61 -6.37 -0.37 20.53
CA TYR A 61 -5.08 -0.30 21.21
C TYR A 61 -4.91 -1.46 22.16
N ARG A 62 -3.88 -2.28 21.93
CA ARG A 62 -3.45 -3.34 22.85
C ARG A 62 -3.11 -2.79 24.22
N ASN A 63 -2.40 -1.67 24.24
CA ASN A 63 -2.02 -0.98 25.46
C ASN A 63 -2.57 0.45 25.45
N PRO A 64 -3.77 0.67 26.01
CA PRO A 64 -4.37 2.00 26.07
C PRO A 64 -3.53 3.01 26.85
N ARG A 65 -2.79 2.59 27.88
CA ARG A 65 -1.92 3.46 28.68
C ARG A 65 -0.73 3.97 27.87
N LEU A 66 -0.11 3.08 27.07
CA LEU A 66 0.95 3.47 26.15
C LEU A 66 0.44 4.45 25.09
N ALA A 67 -0.71 4.15 24.48
CA ALA A 67 -1.32 5.03 23.48
C ALA A 67 -1.63 6.43 24.04
N ASP A 68 -2.19 6.50 25.26
CA ASP A 68 -2.48 7.80 25.89
C ASP A 68 -1.20 8.55 26.28
N THR A 69 -0.18 7.85 26.78
CA THR A 69 1.13 8.45 27.08
C THR A 69 1.79 9.04 25.82
N MET A 70 1.85 8.27 24.73
CA MET A 70 2.43 8.74 23.46
C MET A 70 1.66 9.93 22.89
N LYS A 71 0.34 9.98 23.11
CA LYS A 71 -0.50 11.10 22.72
C LYS A 71 -0.22 12.35 23.56
N VAL A 72 -0.15 12.22 24.89
CA VAL A 72 0.17 13.35 25.79
C VAL A 72 1.53 13.94 25.46
N LEU A 73 2.51 13.10 25.12
CA LEU A 73 3.84 13.52 24.68
C LEU A 73 3.88 14.09 23.24
N GLY A 74 2.75 14.13 22.53
CA GLY A 74 2.67 14.68 21.17
C GLY A 74 3.28 13.79 20.08
N PHE A 75 3.55 12.51 20.36
CA PHE A 75 4.13 11.59 19.38
C PHE A 75 3.09 11.07 18.40
N VAL A 76 1.84 10.87 18.82
CA VAL A 76 0.76 10.31 18.00
C VAL A 76 -0.51 11.15 18.08
N GLN A 77 -1.34 11.08 17.04
CA GLN A 77 -2.64 11.75 16.95
C GLN A 77 -3.78 10.81 17.39
N ARG A 78 -4.95 11.39 17.69
CA ARG A 78 -6.16 10.62 18.02
C ARG A 78 -6.85 10.08 16.76
N PHE A 79 -7.80 9.15 16.94
CA PHE A 79 -8.78 8.72 15.94
C PHE A 79 -8.24 8.00 14.70
N GLY A 80 -7.09 7.32 14.81
CA GLY A 80 -6.59 6.46 13.72
C GLY A 80 -6.16 7.21 12.44
N VAL A 81 -5.92 8.52 12.52
CA VAL A 81 -5.55 9.33 11.33
C VAL A 81 -4.08 9.20 10.93
N GLY A 82 -3.24 8.59 11.76
CA GLY A 82 -1.78 8.55 11.55
C GLY A 82 -1.36 7.93 10.22
N ILE A 83 -2.00 6.83 9.80
CA ILE A 83 -1.72 6.21 8.50
C ILE A 83 -2.07 7.16 7.35
N GLN A 84 -3.17 7.90 7.48
CA GLN A 84 -3.62 8.84 6.45
C GLN A 84 -2.70 10.06 6.34
N ILE A 85 -2.19 10.56 7.47
CA ILE A 85 -1.18 11.62 7.51
C ILE A 85 0.08 11.17 6.75
N ALA A 86 0.58 9.97 7.03
CA ALA A 86 1.75 9.42 6.36
C ALA A 86 1.52 9.22 4.84
N GLN A 87 0.36 8.68 4.44
CA GLN A 87 -0.02 8.56 3.03
C GLN A 87 -0.08 9.91 2.33
N THR A 88 -0.61 10.94 3.00
CA THR A 88 -0.73 12.29 2.44
C THR A 88 0.65 12.91 2.23
N ALA A 89 1.55 12.79 3.20
CA ALA A 89 2.91 13.27 3.10
C ALA A 89 3.69 12.57 1.97
N LEU A 90 3.53 11.25 1.81
CA LEU A 90 4.14 10.49 0.72
C LEU A 90 3.61 10.92 -0.64
N ARG A 91 2.29 11.07 -0.78
CA ARG A 91 1.66 11.52 -2.02
C ARG A 91 2.14 12.93 -2.40
N ALA A 92 2.20 13.84 -1.44
CA ALA A 92 2.69 15.20 -1.68
C ALA A 92 4.15 15.23 -2.16
N ASN A 93 4.96 14.24 -1.75
CA ASN A 93 6.36 14.10 -2.15
C ASN A 93 6.56 13.29 -3.45
N GLY A 94 5.49 12.75 -4.02
CA GLY A 94 5.51 11.91 -5.23
C GLY A 94 5.92 10.46 -4.99
N ASN A 95 5.93 10.00 -3.73
CA ASN A 95 6.14 8.59 -3.42
C ASN A 95 4.89 7.75 -3.70
N PRO A 96 5.05 6.46 -4.03
CA PRO A 96 3.96 5.51 -4.05
C PRO A 96 3.25 5.42 -2.69
N ALA A 97 2.01 4.94 -2.72
CA ALA A 97 1.26 4.67 -1.50
C ALA A 97 1.94 3.57 -0.67
N ILE A 98 1.79 3.67 0.66
CA ILE A 98 2.32 2.68 1.59
C ILE A 98 1.68 1.31 1.30
N LEU A 99 2.50 0.26 1.25
CA LEU A 99 2.03 -1.11 1.15
C LEU A 99 2.01 -1.74 2.54
N PHE A 100 0.86 -2.28 2.92
CA PHE A 100 0.70 -3.04 4.16
C PHE A 100 0.55 -4.53 3.85
N ASP A 101 1.32 -5.31 4.58
CA ASP A 101 1.25 -6.77 4.61
C ASP A 101 0.95 -7.15 6.06
N VAL A 102 -0.26 -7.69 6.26
CA VAL A 102 -0.91 -7.79 7.57
C VAL A 102 -1.20 -9.26 7.83
N ASP A 103 -0.49 -9.82 8.79
CA ASP A 103 -0.65 -11.17 9.29
C ASP A 103 -1.25 -11.15 10.71
N SER A 104 -1.69 -12.29 11.23
CA SER A 104 -2.11 -12.40 12.63
C SER A 104 -0.97 -12.13 13.61
N ASN A 105 0.28 -12.41 13.22
CA ASN A 105 1.44 -12.33 14.11
C ASN A 105 2.31 -11.09 13.90
N TRP A 106 2.13 -10.35 12.80
CA TRP A 106 2.92 -9.16 12.50
C TRP A 106 2.24 -8.24 11.49
N VAL A 107 2.68 -6.99 11.48
CA VAL A 107 2.32 -5.99 10.47
C VAL A 107 3.59 -5.44 9.85
N LYS A 108 3.70 -5.53 8.52
CA LYS A 108 4.78 -4.93 7.73
C LYS A 108 4.23 -3.77 6.92
N CYS A 109 4.96 -2.68 6.97
CA CYS A 109 4.72 -1.45 6.24
C CYS A 109 5.90 -1.22 5.30
N THR A 110 5.64 -1.09 4.00
CA THR A 110 6.68 -0.86 2.99
C THR A 110 6.47 0.49 2.32
N LEU A 111 7.49 1.35 2.38
CA LEU A 111 7.53 2.64 1.70
C LEU A 111 8.49 2.53 0.53
N HIS A 112 8.02 2.79 -0.69
CA HIS A 112 8.88 2.80 -1.87
C HIS A 112 9.36 4.21 -2.20
N LEU A 113 10.56 4.32 -2.76
CA LEU A 113 11.03 5.56 -3.35
C LEU A 113 10.13 5.99 -4.51
N ARG A 114 10.11 7.29 -4.77
CA ARG A 114 9.45 7.86 -5.94
C ARG A 114 10.09 7.35 -7.25
N PRO A 115 9.30 6.99 -8.28
CA PRO A 115 9.81 6.65 -9.59
C PRO A 115 10.69 7.79 -10.14
N GLY A 116 11.88 7.45 -10.66
CA GLY A 116 12.82 8.41 -11.24
C GLY A 116 14.04 8.78 -10.38
N ILE A 117 14.14 8.30 -9.13
CA ILE A 117 15.40 8.41 -8.35
C ILE A 117 16.35 7.24 -8.66
N MET A 118 15.82 6.07 -8.98
CA MET A 118 16.57 4.86 -9.32
C MET A 118 16.66 4.58 -10.83
N ALA A 119 16.23 5.51 -11.68
CA ALA A 119 16.50 5.36 -13.11
C ALA A 119 18.02 5.21 -13.28
N PRO A 120 18.51 4.19 -14.03
CA PRO A 120 19.94 4.02 -14.23
C PRO A 120 20.49 5.34 -14.77
N GLN A 121 21.49 5.87 -14.08
CA GLN A 121 22.24 7.04 -14.53
C GLN A 121 22.79 6.68 -15.91
N LYS A 122 22.20 7.25 -16.96
CA LYS A 122 22.84 7.29 -18.27
C LYS A 122 24.06 8.19 -18.07
N ASN A 123 25.25 7.61 -18.18
CA ASN A 123 26.48 8.38 -18.26
C ASN A 123 26.40 9.20 -19.55
N ASP A 124 26.07 10.47 -19.47
CA ASP A 124 26.21 11.39 -20.58
C ASP A 124 27.35 12.37 -20.26
N GLU A 125 28.31 12.38 -21.18
CA GLU A 125 29.45 13.28 -21.25
C GLU A 125 29.01 14.75 -21.41
N LEU A 126 29.74 15.64 -20.72
CA LEU A 126 30.14 17.00 -21.09
C LEU A 126 29.15 17.90 -21.88
N GLY A 127 28.74 18.98 -21.22
CA GLY A 127 28.18 20.18 -21.87
C GLY A 127 28.02 21.34 -20.90
N GLU A 128 28.97 22.27 -20.95
CA GLU A 128 29.06 23.49 -20.14
C GLU A 128 27.90 24.49 -20.33
N SER A 129 27.73 25.29 -19.27
CA SER A 129 27.40 26.73 -19.23
C SER A 129 25.93 27.20 -19.29
N GLY A 130 25.58 28.09 -18.34
CA GLY A 130 24.54 29.11 -18.58
C GLY A 130 23.51 29.39 -17.47
N ARG A 131 23.92 30.16 -16.45
CA ARG A 131 23.17 31.14 -15.62
C ARG A 131 21.61 31.16 -15.64
N GLY A 132 21.05 31.11 -14.42
CA GLY A 132 20.25 32.23 -13.88
C GLY A 132 18.74 32.03 -13.73
N GLY A 133 18.22 32.44 -12.56
CA GLY A 133 16.86 33.01 -12.45
C GLY A 133 15.81 32.19 -11.70
N VAL A 134 15.61 32.53 -10.43
CA VAL A 134 14.42 32.19 -9.63
C VAL A 134 13.21 32.97 -10.16
N LYS A 135 12.03 32.33 -10.31
CA LYS A 135 10.77 32.71 -9.61
C LYS A 135 9.54 31.88 -10.03
N ARG A 136 8.75 31.63 -8.99
CA ARG A 136 7.42 30.99 -8.91
C ARG A 136 6.33 31.73 -9.67
N SER A 137 5.33 30.98 -10.14
CA SER A 137 3.87 31.25 -10.20
C SER A 137 3.31 30.48 -11.40
N ALA A 138 2.13 29.88 -11.47
CA ALA A 138 1.01 29.62 -10.59
C ALA A 138 0.15 28.54 -11.31
N LYS A 139 -0.75 27.89 -10.56
CA LYS A 139 -1.76 26.92 -11.05
C LYS A 139 -2.58 27.46 -12.23
N PRO A 140 -3.26 26.57 -12.98
CA PRO A 140 -4.71 26.45 -12.81
C PRO A 140 -5.08 24.98 -12.56
N SER A 141 -5.61 24.61 -11.40
CA SER A 141 -7.05 24.60 -11.07
C SER A 141 -7.88 23.71 -11.99
N ALA A 142 -8.42 22.63 -11.41
CA ALA A 142 -9.80 22.12 -11.54
C ALA A 142 -9.80 20.59 -11.26
N PRO A 143 -10.97 19.96 -11.05
CA PRO A 143 -11.67 19.96 -9.79
C PRO A 143 -11.95 18.54 -9.27
N VAL A 144 -12.55 18.53 -8.09
CA VAL A 144 -13.19 17.42 -7.37
C VAL A 144 -14.11 16.52 -8.21
N ASN A 145 -14.24 15.28 -7.68
CA ASN A 145 -15.32 14.29 -7.83
C ASN A 145 -15.19 13.20 -8.91
N ALA A 146 -15.32 11.96 -8.47
CA ALA A 146 -16.24 10.93 -8.99
C ALA A 146 -15.98 9.64 -8.21
N SER A 147 -16.82 9.26 -7.24
CA SER A 147 -18.04 8.48 -7.43
C SER A 147 -17.88 7.23 -8.31
N VAL A 148 -18.28 6.14 -7.69
CA VAL A 148 -18.49 4.77 -8.16
C VAL A 148 -19.28 4.71 -9.49
N ASN A 149 -18.67 4.18 -10.56
CA ASN A 149 -19.20 3.19 -11.55
C ASN A 149 -18.51 3.26 -12.93
N ALA A 150 -18.23 2.06 -13.49
CA ALA A 150 -17.80 1.68 -14.86
C ALA A 150 -16.36 2.04 -15.32
N PRO A 151 -15.81 1.41 -16.39
CA PRO A 151 -15.84 0.01 -16.84
C PRO A 151 -14.60 -0.74 -16.28
N VAL A 152 -14.36 -2.00 -16.66
CA VAL A 152 -13.20 -2.80 -16.23
C VAL A 152 -11.90 -1.96 -16.25
N ASN A 153 -11.34 -1.68 -15.07
CA ASN A 153 -10.20 -0.78 -14.85
C ASN A 153 -8.95 -1.34 -15.56
N GLU A 154 -7.98 -0.50 -15.94
CA GLU A 154 -6.72 -0.89 -16.61
C GLU A 154 -5.97 -1.99 -15.85
N LEU A 155 -6.05 -1.97 -14.51
CA LEU A 155 -5.54 -3.03 -13.65
C LEU A 155 -6.29 -4.35 -13.82
N GLN A 156 -7.62 -4.32 -13.93
CA GLN A 156 -8.44 -5.52 -14.13
C GLN A 156 -8.20 -6.12 -15.52
N ARG A 157 -7.98 -5.30 -16.56
CA ARG A 157 -7.57 -5.77 -17.89
C ARG A 157 -6.22 -6.49 -17.86
N SER A 158 -5.24 -5.90 -17.18
CA SER A 158 -3.92 -6.51 -16.98
C SER A 158 -4.00 -7.82 -16.20
N LEU A 159 -4.89 -7.89 -15.21
CA LEU A 159 -5.16 -9.10 -14.42
C LEU A 159 -5.79 -10.20 -15.29
N LEU A 160 -6.79 -9.87 -16.10
CA LEU A 160 -7.42 -10.80 -17.03
C LEU A 160 -6.43 -11.30 -18.09
N HIS A 161 -5.53 -10.44 -18.59
CA HIS A 161 -4.47 -10.84 -19.52
C HIS A 161 -3.56 -11.92 -18.93
N LEU A 162 -3.07 -11.71 -17.70
CA LEU A 162 -2.22 -12.69 -17.02
C LEU A 162 -2.95 -14.01 -16.71
N ILE A 163 -4.25 -13.94 -16.38
CA ILE A 163 -5.07 -15.15 -16.18
C ILE A 163 -5.29 -15.90 -17.50
N LYS A 164 -5.38 -15.20 -18.63
CA LYS A 164 -5.50 -15.81 -19.95
C LYS A 164 -4.21 -16.53 -20.38
N GLU A 165 -3.05 -15.99 -20.03
CA GLU A 165 -1.74 -16.61 -20.28
C GLU A 165 -1.48 -17.81 -19.37
N ASP A 166 -1.88 -17.74 -18.10
CA ASP A 166 -1.75 -18.83 -17.13
C ASP A 166 -3.02 -18.93 -16.27
N ASN A 167 -3.89 -19.87 -16.65
CA ASN A 167 -5.16 -20.08 -15.95
C ASN A 167 -5.02 -20.72 -14.56
N ARG A 168 -3.80 -21.12 -14.14
CA ARG A 168 -3.52 -21.64 -12.79
C ARG A 168 -2.77 -20.62 -11.93
N ILE A 169 -2.56 -19.40 -12.43
CA ILE A 169 -1.79 -18.38 -11.73
C ILE A 169 -2.35 -18.11 -10.32
N SER A 170 -1.45 -18.13 -9.33
CA SER A 170 -1.81 -17.87 -7.94
C SER A 170 -2.02 -16.37 -7.70
N HIS A 171 -2.80 -16.04 -6.66
CA HIS A 171 -2.94 -14.66 -6.22
C HIS A 171 -1.59 -14.00 -5.89
N ASP A 172 -0.66 -14.79 -5.37
CA ASP A 172 0.67 -14.34 -4.97
C ASP A 172 1.52 -14.01 -6.21
N LEU A 173 1.47 -14.85 -7.25
CA LEU A 173 2.18 -14.60 -8.49
C LEU A 173 1.58 -13.42 -9.28
N LEU A 174 0.25 -13.26 -9.25
CA LEU A 174 -0.43 -12.07 -9.79
C LEU A 174 0.00 -10.79 -9.07
N ALA A 175 0.12 -10.84 -7.73
CA ALA A 175 0.57 -9.70 -6.93
C ALA A 175 2.00 -9.29 -7.30
N VAL A 176 2.90 -10.27 -7.46
CA VAL A 176 4.28 -10.05 -7.89
C VAL A 176 4.34 -9.47 -9.31
N ARG A 177 3.66 -10.10 -10.28
CA ARG A 177 3.68 -9.70 -11.70
C ARG A 177 3.11 -8.29 -11.92
N LEU A 178 2.04 -7.94 -11.20
CA LEU A 178 1.38 -6.64 -11.34
C LEU A 178 1.93 -5.58 -10.38
N GLN A 179 2.90 -5.95 -9.52
CA GLN A 179 3.42 -5.11 -8.45
C GLN A 179 2.30 -4.48 -7.61
N LYS A 180 1.28 -5.28 -7.28
CA LYS A 180 0.13 -4.86 -6.46
C LYS A 180 0.04 -5.71 -5.21
N ASN A 181 -0.59 -5.16 -4.18
CA ASN A 181 -0.86 -5.92 -2.96
C ASN A 181 -1.78 -7.10 -3.29
N ARG A 182 -1.52 -8.25 -2.66
CA ARG A 182 -2.41 -9.43 -2.69
C ARG A 182 -3.85 -9.05 -2.31
N SER A 183 -4.04 -8.14 -1.35
CA SER A 183 -5.38 -7.63 -0.99
C SER A 183 -6.03 -6.84 -2.12
N THR A 184 -5.26 -6.08 -2.90
CA THR A 184 -5.74 -5.39 -4.11
C THR A 184 -6.08 -6.40 -5.20
N ILE A 185 -5.25 -7.42 -5.40
CA ILE A 185 -5.53 -8.52 -6.34
C ILE A 185 -6.79 -9.26 -5.93
N MET A 186 -6.93 -9.66 -4.66
CA MET A 186 -8.11 -10.34 -4.13
C MET A 186 -9.37 -9.49 -4.28
N ARG A 187 -9.30 -8.18 -4.00
CA ARG A 187 -10.44 -7.26 -4.18
C ARG A 187 -10.86 -7.17 -5.64
N ASN A 188 -9.90 -7.07 -6.57
CA ASN A 188 -10.20 -7.00 -8.00
C ASN A 188 -10.73 -8.33 -8.55
N ILE A 189 -10.15 -9.47 -8.14
CA ILE A 189 -10.66 -10.80 -8.49
C ILE A 189 -12.07 -11.01 -7.96
N ARG A 190 -12.36 -10.62 -6.71
CA ARG A 190 -13.71 -10.68 -6.15
C ARG A 190 -14.68 -9.84 -6.99
N SER A 191 -14.32 -8.60 -7.31
CA SER A 191 -15.13 -7.74 -8.18
C SER A 191 -15.35 -8.36 -9.56
N LEU A 192 -14.35 -9.00 -10.18
CA LEU A 192 -14.50 -9.68 -11.48
C LEU A 192 -15.38 -10.93 -11.39
N LYS A 193 -15.38 -11.65 -10.25
CA LYS A 193 -16.32 -12.75 -9.99
C LYS A 193 -17.75 -12.25 -9.81
N ASP A 194 -17.93 -11.18 -9.03
CA ASP A 194 -19.25 -10.58 -8.77
C ASP A 194 -19.85 -10.01 -10.06
N LEU A 195 -19.01 -9.51 -10.97
CA LEU A 195 -19.39 -9.05 -12.31
C LEU A 195 -19.64 -10.19 -13.31
N GLY A 196 -19.43 -11.46 -12.91
CA GLY A 196 -19.63 -12.62 -13.79
C GLY A 196 -18.57 -12.78 -14.88
N VAL A 197 -17.48 -12.01 -14.85
CA VAL A 197 -16.40 -12.04 -15.87
C VAL A 197 -15.38 -13.15 -15.60
N LEU A 198 -15.24 -13.55 -14.33
CA LEU A 198 -14.23 -14.52 -13.90
C LEU A 198 -14.84 -15.58 -12.98
N LYS A 199 -14.53 -16.86 -13.21
CA LYS A 199 -14.96 -17.97 -12.37
C LYS A 199 -13.77 -18.86 -12.01
N ARG A 200 -13.79 -19.45 -10.81
CA ARG A 200 -12.84 -20.51 -10.43
C ARG A 200 -13.53 -21.86 -10.61
N VAL A 201 -12.90 -22.77 -11.34
CA VAL A 201 -13.38 -24.14 -11.55
C VAL A 201 -12.43 -25.12 -10.88
N GLY A 202 -12.97 -25.98 -10.01
CA GLY A 202 -12.21 -26.96 -9.23
C GLY A 202 -11.88 -26.51 -7.80
N SER A 203 -10.99 -27.25 -7.13
CA SER A 203 -10.61 -26.97 -5.72
C SER A 203 -9.76 -25.69 -5.59
N ASP A 204 -9.70 -25.10 -4.40
CA ASP A 204 -8.85 -23.93 -4.15
C ASP A 204 -7.34 -24.20 -4.41
N LYS A 205 -6.91 -25.47 -4.29
CA LYS A 205 -5.52 -25.89 -4.44
C LYS A 205 -5.15 -26.39 -5.85
N THR A 206 -6.11 -26.91 -6.61
CA THR A 206 -5.87 -27.56 -7.92
C THR A 206 -6.75 -27.03 -9.05
N GLY A 207 -7.71 -26.17 -8.74
CA GLY A 207 -8.61 -25.55 -9.70
C GLY A 207 -7.93 -24.48 -10.54
N HIS A 208 -8.56 -24.10 -11.64
CA HIS A 208 -8.09 -23.09 -12.58
C HIS A 208 -9.14 -21.99 -12.75
N TRP A 209 -8.71 -20.87 -13.29
CA TRP A 209 -9.54 -19.71 -13.60
C TRP A 209 -10.11 -19.83 -15.01
N GLU A 210 -11.39 -19.52 -15.14
CA GLU A 210 -12.10 -19.46 -16.41
C GLU A 210 -12.65 -18.05 -16.58
N ILE A 211 -12.31 -17.41 -17.71
CA ILE A 211 -12.84 -16.10 -18.08
C ILE A 211 -14.14 -16.35 -18.83
N LEU A 212 -15.25 -15.89 -18.27
CA LEU A 212 -16.56 -15.97 -18.91
C LEU A 212 -16.68 -14.75 -19.81
N ASN A 213 -16.32 -14.91 -21.08
CA ASN A 213 -16.54 -13.87 -22.07
C ASN A 213 -18.04 -13.63 -22.21
N ASN A 214 -18.47 -12.37 -22.09
CA ASN A 214 -19.76 -11.95 -22.61
C ASN A 214 -19.59 -11.33 -24.01
N ASP A 215 -18.67 -11.92 -24.81
CA ASP A 215 -18.53 -11.64 -26.23
C ASP A 215 -19.30 -12.72 -26.99
N GLU A 216 -20.63 -12.63 -26.97
CA GLU A 216 -21.43 -13.06 -28.11
C GLU A 216 -22.04 -11.81 -28.76
N GLN A 217 -21.61 -11.61 -30.02
CA GLN A 217 -22.00 -10.63 -31.04
C GLN A 217 -21.25 -9.29 -31.07
#